data_AF-A0AAE4AST3-F1
#
_entry.id   AF-A0AAE4AST3-F1
#
_cell.length_a   1.000
_cell.length_b   1.000
_cell.length_c   1.000
_cell.angle_alpha   90.00
_cell.angle_beta   90.00
_cell.angle_gamma   90.00
#
_symmetry.space_group_name_H-M   'P 1'
#
loop_
_entity.id
_entity.type
_entity.pdbx_description
1 polymer ?
#
loop_
_entity_poly.entity_id
_entity_poly.type
_entity_poly.pdbx_seq_one_letter_code
_entity_poly.pdbx_strand_id
1 'polypeptide(L)' 'MVADVDALHTLCQQHGVRIVKGLKDKEFGLRAFVLADPDGNRIDVGQPS' A
#
# COMPACT_ATOMS: atom_id res chain seq x y z
N MET A 1 -7.58 -5.88 -1.04
CA MET A 1 -6.75 -7.02 -0.62
C MET A 1 -5.90 -7.46 -1.79
N VAL A 2 -4.61 -7.71 -1.59
CA VAL A 2 -3.67 -8.15 -2.62
C VAL A 2 -2.90 -9.39 -2.17
N ALA A 3 -2.36 -10.14 -3.14
CA ALA A 3 -1.61 -11.36 -2.86
C ALA A 3 -0.17 -11.11 -2.38
N ASP A 4 0.45 -10.02 -2.85
CA ASP A 4 1.80 -9.60 -2.46
C ASP A 4 1.83 -8.07 -2.31
N VAL A 5 1.75 -7.59 -1.06
CA VAL A 5 1.72 -6.16 -0.74
C VAL A 5 3.10 -5.51 -0.84
N ASP A 6 4.17 -6.26 -0.61
CA ASP A 6 5.54 -5.76 -0.72
C ASP A 6 5.89 -5.50 -2.19
N ALA A 7 5.60 -6.44 -3.09
CA ALA A 7 5.82 -6.29 -4.52
C ALA A 7 5.03 -5.10 -5.10
N LEU A 8 3.76 -4.96 -4.71
CA LEU A 8 2.94 -3.83 -5.17
C LEU A 8 3.45 -2.49 -4.62
N HIS A 9 3.87 -2.44 -3.36
CA HIS A 9 4.45 -1.22 -2.78
C HIS A 9 5.73 -0.80 -3.51
N THR A 10 6.63 -1.74 -3.81
CA THR A 10 7.83 -1.47 -4.63
C THR A 10 7.47 -0.97 -6.03
N LEU A 11 6.49 -1.59 -6.69
CA LEU A 11 6.03 -1.16 -8.01
C LEU A 11 5.50 0.28 -7.95
N CYS A 12 4.68 0.61 -6.96
CA CYS A 12 4.18 1.98 -6.76
C CYS A 12 5.32 3.00 -6.62
N GLN A 13 6.36 2.68 -5.84
CA GLN A 13 7.52 3.56 -5.69
C GLN A 13 8.28 3.75 -7.01
N GLN A 14 8.51 2.67 -7.77
CA GLN A 14 9.18 2.72 -9.08
C GLN A 14 8.43 3.59 -10.09
N HIS A 15 7.09 3.58 -10.04
CA HIS A 15 6.23 4.38 -10.91
C HIS A 15 5.94 5.79 -10.37
N GLY A 16 6.56 6.21 -9.26
CA GLY A 16 6.35 7.53 -8.68
C GLY A 16 4.94 7.75 -8.10
N VAL A 17 4.22 6.68 -7.78
CA VAL A 17 2.92 6.75 -7.12
C VAL A 17 3.12 7.35 -5.74
N ARG A 18 2.25 8.30 -5.38
CA ARG A 18 2.34 8.99 -4.09
C ARG A 18 1.93 8.05 -2.95
N ILE A 19 2.90 7.66 -2.13
CA ILE A 19 2.66 6.92 -0.88
C ILE A 19 2.30 7.91 0.23
N VAL A 20 1.07 7.83 0.73
CA VAL A 20 0.54 8.69 1.82
C VAL A 20 0.91 8.13 3.19
N LYS A 21 0.86 6.79 3.34
CA LYS A 21 1.33 6.08 4.53
C LYS A 21 2.17 4.89 4.08
N GLY A 22 3.38 4.78 4.60
CA GLY A 22 4.29 3.68 4.26
C GLY A 22 3.78 2.30 4.69
N LEU A 23 4.37 1.28 4.11
CA LEU A 23 4.09 -0.13 4.40
C LEU A 23 4.42 -0.48 5.85
N LYS A 24 3.45 -1.06 6.56
CA LYS A 24 3.60 -1.47 7.96
C LYS A 24 2.68 -2.64 8.31
N ASP A 25 3.16 -3.52 9.18
CA ASP A 25 2.35 -4.53 9.85
C ASP A 25 1.46 -3.91 10.95
N LYS A 26 0.20 -4.33 10.98
CA LYS A 26 -0.82 -3.90 11.92
C LYS A 26 -1.04 -5.00 12.96
N GLU A 27 -1.43 -4.59 14.17
CA GLU A 27 -1.63 -5.49 15.31
C GLU A 27 -2.72 -6.55 15.09
N PHE A 28 -3.60 -6.35 14.11
CA PHE A 28 -4.69 -7.26 13.74
C PHE A 28 -4.36 -8.19 12.56
N GLY A 29 -3.07 -8.50 12.33
CA GLY A 29 -2.65 -9.46 11.30
C GLY A 29 -2.87 -8.94 9.87
N LEU A 30 -2.55 -7.67 9.64
CA LEU A 30 -2.62 -7.06 8.31
C LEU A 30 -1.34 -6.29 8.02
N ARG A 31 -0.76 -6.52 6.84
CA ARG A 31 0.33 -5.70 6.31
C ARG A 31 -0.25 -4.75 5.26
N ALA A 32 -0.09 -3.44 5.46
CA ALA A 32 -0.76 -2.46 4.60
C ALA A 32 -0.02 -1.14 4.43
N PHE A 33 -0.31 -0.44 3.33
CA PHE A 33 0.12 0.92 3.03
C PHE A 33 -1.03 1.73 2.40
N VAL A 34 -0.88 3.06 2.33
CA VAL A 34 -1.86 3.93 1.68
C VAL A 34 -1.19 4.70 0.54
N LEU A 35 -1.80 4.65 -0.64
CA LEU A 35 -1.40 5.45 -1.80
C LEU A 35 -2.47 6.50 -2.15
N ALA A 36 -2.07 7.52 -2.90
CA ALA A 36 -2.98 8.44 -3.56
C ALA A 36 -3.01 8.17 -5.06
N ASP A 37 -4.21 8.08 -5.64
CA ASP A 37 -4.39 8.08 -7.09
C ASP A 37 -4.23 9.51 -7.66
N PRO A 38 -4.27 9.70 -9.01
CA PRO A 38 -4.13 11.02 -9.62
C PRO A 38 -5.18 12.04 -9.18
N ASP A 39 -6.38 11.58 -8.79
CA ASP A 39 -7.47 12.43 -8.31
C ASP A 39 -7.33 12.79 -6.81
N GLY A 40 -6.35 12.17 -6.12
CA GLY A 40 -6.08 12.38 -4.71
C GLY A 40 -6.87 11.46 -3.77
N ASN A 41 -7.60 10.47 -4.31
CA ASN A 41 -8.28 9.47 -3.48
C ASN A 41 -7.25 8.61 -2.74
N ARG A 42 -7.54 8.30 -1.48
CA ARG A 42 -6.66 7.50 -0.63
C ARG A 42 -7.10 6.06 -0.67
N ILE A 43 -6.24 5.20 -1.22
CA ILE A 43 -6.51 3.78 -1.37
C ILE A 43 -5.70 3.03 -0.32
N ASP A 44 -6.39 2.32 0.57
CA ASP A 44 -5.77 1.41 1.54
C ASP A 44 -5.55 0.05 0.88
N VAL A 45 -4.29 -0.36 0.82
CA VAL A 45 -3.86 -1.59 0.18
C VAL A 45 -3.22 -2.47 1.23
N GLY A 46 -3.76 -3.68 1.42
CA GLY A 46 -3.25 -4.62 2.39
C GLY A 46 -3.35 -6.08 1.98
N GLN A 47 -2.57 -6.89 2.68
CA GLN A 47 -2.49 -8.34 2.59
C GLN A 47 -2.64 -8.90 4.02
N PRO A 48 -3.40 -9.99 4.23
CA PRO A 48 -3.46 -10.64 5.54
C PRO A 48 -2.08 -11.20 5.88
N SER A 49 -1.63 -10.97 7.11
CA SER A 49 -0.34 -11.44 7.65
C SER A 49 -0.47 -12.80 8.33
#